data_AF-A0A2E2QMP1-F1
#
_entry.id   AF-A0A2E2QMP1-F1
#
_cell.length_a   1.000
_cell.length_b   1.000
_cell.length_c   1.000
_cell.angle_alpha   90.00
_cell.angle_beta   90.00
_cell.angle_gamma   90.00
#
_symmetry.space_group_name_H-M   'P 1'
#
loop_
_entity.id
_entity.type
_entity.pdbx_description
1 polymer ?
#
loop_
_entity_poly.entity_id
_entity_poly.type
_entity_poly.pdbx_seq_one_letter_code
_entity_poly.pdbx_strand_id
1 'polypeptide(L)' 'MTLYLEMPFPVAEGDAVSFFPGCDKRYATCRDVYSNYLNFRGFPHIPGTDALLESGND' A
#
# COMPACT_ATOMS: atom_id res chain seq x y z
N MET A 1 11.15 -0.81 -15.46
CA MET A 1 11.62 -0.82 -14.06
C MET A 1 12.49 0.40 -13.87
N THR A 2 12.14 1.31 -12.97
CA THR A 2 12.93 2.50 -12.68
C THR A 2 13.04 2.64 -11.17
N LEU A 3 14.23 2.97 -10.68
CA LEU A 3 14.44 3.28 -9.27
C LEU A 3 14.24 4.78 -9.06
N TYR A 4 13.73 5.16 -7.88
CA TYR A 4 13.60 6.57 -7.50
C TYR A 4 14.97 7.22 -7.27
N LEU A 5 15.91 6.45 -6.70
CA LEU A 5 17.29 6.82 -6.51
C LEU A 5 18.19 5.96 -7.41
N GLU A 6 19.35 6.49 -7.75
CA GLU A 6 20.39 5.73 -8.43
C GLU A 6 20.99 4.64 -7.53
N MET A 7 21.54 3.60 -8.15
CA MET A 7 22.28 2.58 -7.44
C MET A 7 23.63 3.14 -6.97
N PRO A 8 24.06 2.89 -5.72
CA PRO A 8 25.31 3.42 -5.20
C PRO A 8 26.57 2.82 -5.88
N PHE A 9 26.40 1.74 -6.64
CA PHE A 9 27.45 1.10 -7.43
C PHE A 9 26.92 0.80 -8.85
N PRO A 10 27.79 0.78 -9.88
CA PRO A 10 27.40 0.41 -11.23
C PRO A 10 26.81 -1.00 -11.29
N VAL A 11 25.69 -1.15 -12.00
CA VAL A 11 25.10 -2.47 -12.31
C VAL A 11 25.73 -2.98 -13.60
N ALA A 12 26.14 -4.24 -13.61
CA ALA A 12 26.78 -4.90 -14.74
C ALA A 12 25.88 -5.99 -15.35
N GLU A 13 26.21 -6.39 -16.58
CA GLU A 13 25.56 -7.54 -17.20
C GLU A 13 25.87 -8.83 -16.42
N GLY A 14 24.83 -9.64 -16.18
CA GLY A 14 24.94 -10.87 -15.40
C GLY A 14 24.63 -10.69 -13.90
N ASP A 15 24.43 -9.46 -13.41
CA ASP A 15 24.01 -9.22 -12.04
C ASP A 15 22.62 -9.81 -11.77
N ALA A 16 22.49 -10.56 -10.68
CA ALA A 16 21.22 -11.11 -10.25
C ALA A 16 20.46 -10.09 -9.38
N VAL A 17 19.16 -9.94 -9.67
CA VAL A 17 18.28 -9.05 -8.92
C VAL A 17 17.02 -9.81 -8.50
N SER A 18 16.52 -9.50 -7.30
CA SER A 18 15.26 -10.04 -6.79
C SER A 18 14.35 -8.88 -6.41
N PHE A 19 13.08 -8.98 -6.80
CA PHE A 19 12.08 -7.97 -6.49
C PHE A 19 10.81 -8.64 -5.99
N PHE A 20 10.12 -7.94 -5.11
CA PHE A 20 8.79 -8.32 -4.65
C PHE A 20 7.76 -7.38 -5.29
N PRO A 21 6.52 -7.83 -5.54
CA PRO A 21 5.45 -6.95 -5.98
C PRO A 21 5.25 -5.81 -4.96
N GLY A 22 5.22 -4.58 -5.44
CA GLY A 22 4.98 -3.41 -4.59
C GLY A 22 3.56 -3.39 -4.03
N CYS A 23 3.39 -2.85 -2.82
CA CYS A 23 2.09 -2.60 -2.20
C CYS A 23 1.76 -1.11 -2.28
N ASP A 24 0.62 -0.77 -2.89
CA ASP A 24 0.11 0.61 -2.98
C ASP A 24 -0.47 1.13 -1.65
N LYS A 25 -0.44 0.30 -0.60
CA LYS A 25 -0.91 0.56 0.77
C LYS A 25 -2.42 0.78 0.88
N ARG A 26 -3.20 0.38 -0.13
CA ARG A 26 -4.67 0.44 -0.09
C ARG A 26 -5.24 -0.85 0.50
N TYR A 27 -6.32 -0.72 1.27
CA TYR A 27 -7.01 -1.86 1.88
C TYR A 27 -7.48 -2.87 0.83
N ALA A 28 -8.05 -2.39 -0.28
CA ALA A 28 -8.50 -3.23 -1.39
C ALA A 28 -7.37 -4.11 -1.93
N THR A 29 -6.20 -3.52 -2.21
CA THR A 29 -5.02 -4.27 -2.69
C THR A 29 -4.56 -5.30 -1.66
N CYS A 30 -4.50 -4.93 -0.37
CA CYS A 30 -4.13 -5.85 0.70
C CYS A 30 -5.08 -7.07 0.81
N ARG A 31 -6.38 -6.85 0.59
CA ARG A 31 -7.40 -7.90 0.58
C ARG A 31 -7.37 -8.74 -0.69
N ASP A 32 -7.41 -8.09 -1.86
CA ASP A 32 -7.72 -8.75 -3.13
C ASP A 32 -6.47 -9.35 -3.79
N VAL A 33 -5.32 -8.70 -3.65
CA VAL A 33 -4.05 -9.19 -4.25
C VAL A 33 -3.28 -10.09 -3.28
N TYR A 34 -3.24 -9.72 -2.00
CA TYR A 34 -2.40 -10.41 -1.01
C TYR A 34 -3.18 -11.25 0.00
N SER A 35 -4.52 -11.16 0.03
CA SER A 35 -5.37 -11.89 1.00
C SER A 35 -4.96 -11.69 2.47
N ASN A 36 -4.35 -10.54 2.80
CA ASN A 36 -3.77 -10.26 4.14
C ASN A 36 -4.47 -9.11 4.87
N TYR A 37 -5.76 -8.93 4.62
CA TYR A 37 -6.54 -7.84 5.20
C TYR A 37 -6.61 -7.88 6.74
N LEU A 38 -6.50 -9.06 7.36
CA LEU A 38 -6.47 -9.21 8.82
C LEU A 38 -5.27 -8.52 9.47
N ASN A 39 -4.16 -8.39 8.74
CA ASN A 39 -2.96 -7.69 9.20
C ASN A 39 -2.83 -6.29 8.59
N PHE A 40 -3.90 -5.73 8.02
CA PHE A 40 -3.90 -4.36 7.52
C PHE A 40 -3.86 -3.37 8.69
N ARG A 41 -2.82 -2.54 8.75
CA ARG A 41 -2.54 -1.62 9.88
C ARG A 41 -2.97 -0.18 9.62
N GLY A 42 -3.87 0.02 8.65
CA GLY A 42 -4.52 1.31 8.41
C GLY A 42 -5.91 1.36 9.02
N PHE A 43 -6.67 2.38 8.66
CA PHE A 43 -8.03 2.56 9.18
C PHE A 43 -9.05 2.59 8.02
N PRO A 44 -9.43 1.42 7.48
CA PRO A 44 -10.24 1.34 6.25
C PRO A 44 -11.70 1.75 6.43
N HIS A 45 -12.16 1.91 7.68
CA HIS A 45 -13.56 2.14 8.02
C HIS A 45 -13.77 3.41 8.86
N ILE A 46 -12.78 4.31 8.88
CA ILE A 46 -12.99 5.60 9.56
C ILE A 46 -14.09 6.35 8.82
N PRO A 47 -15.20 6.69 9.49
CA PRO A 47 -16.24 7.49 8.88
C PRO A 47 -15.67 8.85 8.48
N GLY A 48 -16.10 9.34 7.31
CA GLY A 48 -15.82 10.73 6.93
C GLY A 48 -16.54 11.72 7.85
N THR A 49 -16.16 12.99 7.77
CA THR A 49 -16.77 14.06 8.58
C THR A 49 -18.27 14.17 8.39
N ASP A 50 -18.77 13.86 7.20
CA ASP A 50 -20.20 13.95 6.86
C ASP A 50 -21.03 12.97 7.72
N ALA A 51 -20.52 11.76 7.95
CA ALA A 51 -21.17 10.77 8.80
C ALA A 51 -21.21 11.17 10.28
N LEU A 52 -20.34 12.08 10.73
CA LEU A 52 -20.35 12.62 12.09
C LEU A 52 -21.44 13.68 12.28
N LEU A 53 -21.82 14.38 11.21
CA LEU A 53 -22.84 15.43 11.26
C LEU A 53 -24.26 14.84 11.21
N GLU A 54 -24.45 13.66 10.62
CA GLU A 54 -25.75 12.98 10.55
C GLU A 54 -26.24 12.43 11.89
N SER A 55 -25.33 12.11 12.84
CA SER A 55 -25.71 11.57 14.16
C SER A 55 -26.28 12.60 15.15
N GLY A 56 -26.45 13.86 14.74
CA GLY A 56 -26.92 14.96 15.58
C GLY A 56 -28.40 15.36 15.39
N ASN A 57 -29.20 14.54 14.72
CA ASN A 57 -30.63 14.79 14.45
C ASN A 57 -31.56 13.87 15.28
N ASP A 58 -31.29 13.76 16.57
CA ASP A 58 -32.25 13.30 17.59
C ASP A 58 -32.79 14.50 18.38
#